data_AF-A0A536ZYC7-F1
#
_entry.id   AF-A0A536ZYC7-F1
#
_cell.length_a   1.000
_cell.length_b   1.000
_cell.length_c   1.000
_cell.angle_alpha   90.00
_cell.angle_beta   90.00
_cell.angle_gamma   90.00
#
_symmetry.space_group_name_H-M   'P 1'
#
loop_
_entity.id
_entity.type
_entity.pdbx_description
1 polymer ?
#
loop_
_entity_poly.entity_id
_entity_poly.type
_entity_poly.pdbx_seq_one_letter_code
_entity_poly.pdbx_strand_id
1 'polypeptide(L)'
;PRWTCRTHVDRVAKNESLELRPLRNLPVIRDLVADMRTFFDKWEQAKGHFEGGKTRADDFGRIAPDSAERKTIDAGIECIGCGVCYAACDVVTWNSDYLGPAALNRAWTLVVDSRETNSSQRLRVIAGDAGCHACHTHMSCTERCPKHISPTASIAGLKRAVTKAALEGKL
;
A
#
# COMPACT_ATOMS: atom_id res chain seq x y z
N PRO A 1 14.47 5.59 -3.99
CA PRO A 1 14.47 4.19 -4.51
C PRO A 1 13.89 4.18 -5.93
N ARG A 2 14.32 3.24 -6.78
CA ARG A 2 13.87 3.13 -8.17
C ARG A 2 13.70 1.65 -8.55
N TRP A 3 12.92 1.38 -9.60
CA TRP A 3 12.80 0.05 -10.17
C TRP A 3 13.84 -0.14 -11.29
N THR A 4 14.81 -1.01 -11.05
CA THR A 4 16.07 -1.05 -11.82
C THR A 4 15.86 -1.31 -13.31
N CYS A 5 15.04 -2.28 -13.70
CA CYS A 5 14.85 -2.65 -15.12
C CYS A 5 14.18 -1.56 -15.98
N ARG A 6 13.64 -0.50 -15.35
CA ARG A 6 13.05 0.67 -16.02
C ARG A 6 13.80 1.96 -15.73
N THR A 7 14.95 1.88 -15.07
CA THR A 7 15.78 3.04 -14.77
C THR A 7 16.90 3.12 -15.80
N HIS A 8 16.78 4.05 -16.73
CA HIS A 8 17.83 4.29 -17.71
C HIS A 8 19.04 4.97 -17.04
N VAL A 9 20.24 4.48 -17.37
CA VAL A 9 21.51 4.94 -16.77
C VAL A 9 21.78 6.41 -17.08
N ASP A 10 21.52 6.84 -18.32
CA ASP A 10 21.65 8.23 -18.79
C ASP A 10 20.85 9.24 -17.95
N ARG A 11 19.73 8.81 -17.33
CA ARG A 11 18.87 9.67 -16.50
C ARG A 11 19.33 9.78 -15.05
N VAL A 12 20.23 8.91 -14.58
CA VAL A 12 20.56 8.81 -13.15
C VAL A 12 22.05 8.82 -12.84
N ALA A 13 22.90 8.50 -13.80
CA ALA A 13 24.35 8.60 -13.65
C ALA A 13 24.76 10.07 -13.46
N LYS A 14 25.74 10.29 -12.57
CA LYS A 14 26.34 11.60 -12.32
C LYS A 14 27.85 11.45 -12.41
N ASN A 15 28.52 12.34 -13.15
CA ASN A 15 29.97 12.29 -13.36
C ASN A 15 30.45 10.90 -13.79
N GLU A 16 29.78 10.30 -14.79
CA GLU A 16 30.07 8.95 -15.30
C GLU A 16 30.02 7.82 -14.26
N SER A 17 29.38 8.06 -13.12
CA SER A 17 29.29 7.11 -12.01
C SER A 17 27.85 6.96 -11.51
N LEU A 18 27.56 5.82 -10.90
CA LEU A 18 26.29 5.53 -10.25
C LEU A 18 26.51 4.71 -8.99
N GLU A 19 25.67 4.94 -7.99
CA GLU A 19 25.65 4.18 -6.75
C GLU A 19 24.40 3.30 -6.70
N LEU A 20 24.59 2.00 -6.51
CA LEU A 20 23.51 1.04 -6.29
C LEU A 20 23.58 0.54 -4.85
N ARG A 21 22.45 0.58 -4.15
CA ARG A 21 22.28 0.07 -2.80
C ARG A 21 20.99 -0.75 -2.72
N PRO A 22 20.90 -1.74 -1.80
CA PRO A 22 19.64 -2.43 -1.53
C PRO A 22 18.56 -1.44 -1.07
N LEU A 23 17.29 -1.87 -1.14
CA LEU A 23 16.17 -1.06 -0.68
C LEU A 23 16.34 -0.68 0.80
N ARG A 24 16.19 0.62 1.11
CA ARG A 24 16.10 1.11 2.49
C ARG A 24 14.94 0.45 3.24
N ASN A 25 15.02 0.50 4.56
CA ASN A 25 13.99 0.03 5.50
C ASN A 25 13.75 -1.49 5.51
N LEU A 26 14.57 -2.25 4.78
CA LEU A 26 14.52 -3.70 4.75
C LEU A 26 15.90 -4.25 5.13
N PRO A 27 15.98 -5.32 5.94
CA PRO A 27 17.25 -5.97 6.24
C PRO A 27 17.92 -6.46 4.96
N VAL A 28 19.25 -6.34 4.89
CA VAL A 28 20.03 -6.86 3.76
C VAL A 28 20.40 -8.31 4.04
N ILE A 29 20.07 -9.21 3.12
CA ILE A 29 20.50 -10.61 3.18
C ILE A 29 21.91 -10.73 2.64
N ARG A 30 22.12 -10.27 1.40
CA ARG A 30 23.42 -10.27 0.70
C ARG A 30 23.35 -9.34 -0.51
N ASP A 31 24.42 -8.59 -0.76
CA ASP A 31 24.55 -7.69 -1.91
C ASP A 31 23.35 -6.73 -2.04
N LEU A 32 22.58 -6.83 -3.12
CA LEU A 32 21.37 -6.03 -3.36
C LEU A 32 20.06 -6.74 -2.95
N VAL A 33 20.15 -7.93 -2.36
CA VAL A 33 18.99 -8.72 -1.92
C VAL A 33 18.57 -8.28 -0.53
N ALA A 34 17.34 -7.75 -0.44
CA ALA A 34 16.71 -7.36 0.82
C ALA A 34 15.69 -8.41 1.27
N ASP A 35 15.54 -8.55 2.59
CA ASP A 35 14.54 -9.41 3.22
C ASP A 35 13.16 -8.74 3.19
N MET A 36 12.25 -9.34 2.42
CA MET A 36 10.90 -8.83 2.20
C MET A 36 9.86 -9.39 3.19
N ARG A 37 10.25 -10.24 4.16
CA ARG A 37 9.29 -10.88 5.09
C ARG A 37 8.48 -9.85 5.86
N THR A 38 9.14 -8.91 6.54
CA THR A 38 8.46 -7.83 7.27
C THR A 38 7.51 -7.04 6.37
N PHE A 39 7.90 -6.77 5.11
CA PHE A 39 7.03 -6.08 4.17
C PHE A 39 5.72 -6.83 3.92
N PHE A 40 5.77 -8.15 3.67
CA PHE A 40 4.57 -8.96 3.45
C PHE A 40 3.81 -9.27 4.75
N ASP A 41 4.49 -9.37 5.88
CA ASP A 41 3.84 -9.47 7.20
C ASP A 41 2.97 -8.23 7.46
N LYS A 42 3.43 -7.03 7.06
CA LYS A 42 2.60 -5.81 7.14
C LYS A 42 1.39 -5.85 6.21
N TRP A 43 1.46 -6.51 5.06
CA TRP A 43 0.28 -6.73 4.20
C TRP A 43 -0.76 -7.59 4.90
N GLU A 44 -0.33 -8.68 5.54
CA GLU A 44 -1.21 -9.55 6.31
C GLU A 44 -1.79 -8.83 7.53
N GLN A 45 -0.96 -8.07 8.26
CA GLN A 45 -1.42 -7.23 9.37
C GLN A 45 -2.50 -6.23 8.91
N ALA A 46 -2.34 -5.62 7.73
CA ALA A 46 -3.37 -4.75 7.13
C ALA A 46 -4.59 -5.51 6.57
N LYS A 47 -4.69 -6.81 6.84
CA LYS A 47 -5.70 -7.74 6.35
C LYS A 47 -5.77 -7.86 4.83
N GLY A 48 -4.67 -7.64 4.10
CA GLY A 48 -4.63 -7.42 2.64
C GLY A 48 -5.20 -8.51 1.70
N HIS A 49 -5.88 -9.53 2.22
CA HIS A 49 -6.66 -10.52 1.49
C HIS A 49 -8.14 -10.09 1.35
N PHE A 50 -8.77 -10.55 0.27
CA PHE A 50 -10.20 -10.36 0.05
C PHE A 50 -11.00 -11.34 0.92
N GLU A 51 -12.08 -10.87 1.51
CA GLU A 51 -13.06 -11.69 2.23
C GLU A 51 -14.45 -11.31 1.73
N GLY A 52 -15.13 -12.26 1.10
CA GLY A 52 -16.50 -12.07 0.61
C GLY A 52 -17.47 -13.00 1.32
N GLY A 53 -18.75 -12.62 1.32
CA GLY A 53 -19.83 -13.43 1.91
C GLY A 53 -20.41 -14.50 0.99
N LYS A 54 -19.92 -14.61 -0.25
CA LYS A 54 -20.42 -15.54 -1.27
C LYS A 54 -19.60 -16.82 -1.35
N THR A 55 -20.26 -17.91 -1.71
CA THR A 55 -19.66 -19.22 -1.94
C THR A 55 -19.46 -19.49 -3.43
N ARG A 56 -18.83 -20.62 -3.77
CA ARG A 56 -18.66 -21.06 -5.17
C ARG A 56 -19.99 -21.37 -5.89
N ALA A 57 -21.08 -21.51 -5.15
CA ALA A 57 -22.41 -21.78 -5.71
C ALA A 57 -23.14 -20.50 -6.14
N ASP A 58 -22.67 -19.34 -5.67
CA ASP A 58 -23.25 -18.05 -5.99
C ASP A 58 -22.67 -17.48 -7.29
N ASP A 59 -23.47 -16.70 -8.02
CA ASP A 59 -23.00 -15.94 -9.17
C ASP A 59 -21.89 -14.95 -8.78
N PHE A 60 -20.94 -14.75 -9.71
CA PHE A 60 -19.85 -13.79 -9.58
C PHE A 60 -20.36 -12.38 -9.21
N GLY A 61 -19.64 -11.70 -8.32
CA GLY A 61 -19.89 -10.29 -8.02
C GLY A 61 -19.74 -9.44 -9.28
N ARG A 62 -20.79 -8.69 -9.64
CA ARG A 62 -20.79 -7.81 -10.81
C ARG A 62 -20.47 -6.39 -10.37
N ILE A 63 -19.37 -5.84 -10.89
CA ILE A 63 -19.02 -4.42 -10.76
C ILE A 63 -18.90 -3.88 -12.17
N ALA A 64 -19.66 -2.83 -12.48
CA ALA A 64 -19.59 -2.17 -13.78
C ALA A 64 -18.20 -1.51 -13.97
N PRO A 65 -17.51 -1.70 -15.11
CA PRO A 65 -16.18 -1.14 -15.34
C PRO A 65 -16.10 0.39 -15.21
N ASP A 66 -17.19 1.08 -15.52
CA ASP A 66 -17.31 2.54 -15.49
C ASP A 66 -17.82 3.10 -14.15
N SER A 67 -18.17 2.24 -13.19
CA SER A 67 -18.62 2.65 -11.86
C SER A 67 -17.54 3.44 -11.11
N ALA A 68 -17.99 4.36 -10.25
CA ALA A 68 -17.09 5.14 -9.40
C ALA A 68 -16.27 4.25 -8.44
N GLU A 69 -16.89 3.18 -7.96
CA GLU A 69 -16.25 2.14 -7.16
C GLU A 69 -15.07 1.50 -7.92
N ARG A 70 -15.33 0.98 -9.12
CA ARG A 70 -14.28 0.31 -9.91
C ARG A 70 -13.12 1.23 -10.23
N LYS A 71 -13.41 2.47 -10.64
CA LYS A 71 -12.38 3.50 -10.91
C LYS A 71 -11.52 3.79 -9.68
N THR A 72 -12.11 3.79 -8.48
CA THR A 72 -11.38 4.00 -7.23
C THR A 72 -10.47 2.82 -6.91
N ILE A 73 -10.94 1.58 -7.14
CA ILE A 73 -10.15 0.36 -6.97
C ILE A 73 -8.98 0.31 -7.97
N ASP A 74 -9.26 0.57 -9.25
CA ASP A 74 -8.29 0.49 -10.34
C ASP A 74 -7.12 1.46 -10.14
N ALA A 75 -7.35 2.60 -9.48
CA ALA A 75 -6.29 3.55 -9.13
C ALA A 75 -5.20 2.97 -8.21
N GLY A 76 -5.49 1.87 -7.50
CA GLY A 76 -4.57 1.25 -6.53
C GLY A 76 -4.32 -0.25 -6.72
N ILE A 77 -5.16 -0.98 -7.45
CA ILE A 77 -5.14 -2.46 -7.51
C ILE A 77 -3.91 -3.03 -8.24
N GLU A 78 -3.33 -2.26 -9.16
CA GLU A 78 -2.17 -2.64 -10.00
C GLU A 78 -0.82 -2.65 -9.25
N CYS A 79 -0.86 -2.70 -7.91
CA CYS A 79 0.34 -2.76 -7.07
C CYS A 79 1.07 -4.08 -7.29
N ILE A 80 2.34 -4.00 -7.69
CA ILE A 80 3.17 -5.17 -8.00
C ILE A 80 4.02 -5.68 -6.83
N GLY A 81 3.78 -5.19 -5.60
CA GLY A 81 4.53 -5.66 -4.41
C GLY A 81 6.03 -5.33 -4.38
N CYS A 82 6.50 -4.36 -5.17
CA CYS A 82 7.94 -4.10 -5.36
C CYS A 82 8.70 -3.45 -4.18
N GLY A 83 8.03 -3.04 -3.10
CA GLY A 83 8.67 -2.41 -1.93
C GLY A 83 9.22 -0.98 -2.14
N VAL A 84 9.21 -0.42 -3.35
CA VAL A 84 9.78 0.93 -3.63
C VAL A 84 9.15 2.03 -2.77
N CYS A 85 7.82 1.99 -2.57
CA CYS A 85 7.13 2.96 -1.73
C CYS A 85 7.48 2.80 -0.25
N TYR A 86 7.74 1.57 0.21
CA TYR A 86 8.16 1.26 1.57
C TYR A 86 9.57 1.80 1.85
N ALA A 87 10.51 1.57 0.91
CA ALA A 87 11.87 2.10 0.99
C ALA A 87 11.97 3.62 0.81
N ALA A 88 10.95 4.26 0.21
CA ALA A 88 10.90 5.72 0.03
C ALA A 88 10.36 6.45 1.26
N CYS A 89 9.68 5.75 2.16
CA CYS A 89 8.92 6.36 3.24
C CYS A 89 9.78 6.52 4.49
N ASP A 90 10.01 7.77 4.91
CA ASP A 90 10.73 8.02 6.16
C ASP A 90 9.91 7.63 7.39
N VAL A 91 8.58 7.53 7.24
CA VAL A 91 7.72 7.01 8.32
C VAL A 91 8.01 5.56 8.65
N VAL A 92 8.41 4.78 7.64
CA VAL A 92 8.85 3.40 7.88
C VAL A 92 10.22 3.38 8.58
N THR A 93 11.09 4.37 8.31
CA THR A 93 12.43 4.43 8.90
C THR A 93 12.40 4.66 10.41
N TRP A 94 11.57 5.60 10.89
CA TRP A 94 11.53 5.95 12.32
C TRP A 94 10.48 5.18 13.15
N ASN A 95 9.60 4.41 12.49
CA ASN A 95 8.54 3.62 13.12
C ASN A 95 8.42 2.30 12.36
N SER A 96 9.12 1.28 12.87
CA SER A 96 9.13 -0.07 12.31
C SER A 96 7.75 -0.75 12.34
N ASP A 97 6.86 -0.31 13.22
CA ASP A 97 5.54 -0.88 13.34
C ASP A 97 4.59 -0.39 12.24
N TYR A 98 4.84 0.80 11.68
CA TYR A 98 4.02 1.39 10.63
C TYR A 98 3.77 0.38 9.49
N LEU A 99 2.49 0.15 9.17
CA LEU A 99 2.06 -0.80 8.13
C LEU A 99 2.68 -0.47 6.76
N GLY A 100 2.95 0.81 6.51
CA GLY A 100 3.61 1.26 5.32
C GLY A 100 2.68 1.47 4.12
N PRO A 101 3.17 2.15 3.07
CA PRO A 101 2.29 2.63 2.00
C PRO A 101 1.67 1.52 1.15
N ALA A 102 2.40 0.42 0.91
CA ALA A 102 1.92 -0.68 0.07
C ALA A 102 0.74 -1.42 0.72
N ALA A 103 0.89 -1.80 2.00
CA ALA A 103 -0.13 -2.50 2.75
C ALA A 103 -1.40 -1.64 2.91
N LEU A 104 -1.24 -0.35 3.22
CA LEU A 104 -2.36 0.58 3.31
C LEU A 104 -3.03 0.84 1.95
N ASN A 105 -2.26 0.90 0.85
CA ASN A 105 -2.86 0.96 -0.48
C ASN A 105 -3.72 -0.27 -0.77
N ARG A 106 -3.22 -1.48 -0.48
CA ARG A 106 -3.99 -2.72 -0.64
C ARG A 106 -5.26 -2.70 0.21
N ALA A 107 -5.14 -2.32 1.48
CA ALA A 107 -6.28 -2.25 2.36
C ALA A 107 -7.34 -1.27 1.86
N TRP A 108 -6.95 -0.12 1.31
CA TRP A 108 -7.89 0.81 0.69
C TRP A 108 -8.66 0.18 -0.47
N THR A 109 -7.98 -0.54 -1.37
CA THR A 109 -8.66 -1.22 -2.50
C THR A 109 -9.72 -2.22 -2.05
N LEU A 110 -9.60 -2.75 -0.83
CA LEU A 110 -10.56 -3.69 -0.25
C LEU A 110 -11.67 -2.96 0.53
N VAL A 111 -11.35 -1.88 1.25
CA VAL A 111 -12.35 -1.06 1.98
C VAL A 111 -13.38 -0.45 1.03
N VAL A 112 -12.99 -0.11 -0.19
CA VAL A 112 -13.92 0.47 -1.17
C VAL A 112 -14.64 -0.58 -2.02
N ASP A 113 -14.27 -1.86 -1.93
CA ASP A 113 -14.88 -2.94 -2.72
C ASP A 113 -16.16 -3.42 -2.04
N SER A 114 -17.30 -3.18 -2.67
CA SER A 114 -18.65 -3.51 -2.19
C SER A 114 -18.88 -5.02 -2.01
N ARG A 115 -18.03 -5.87 -2.60
CA ARG A 115 -18.11 -7.32 -2.44
C ARG A 115 -17.43 -7.81 -1.16
N GLU A 116 -16.66 -6.94 -0.52
CA GLU A 116 -15.92 -7.26 0.69
C GLU A 116 -16.83 -7.15 1.92
N THR A 117 -16.75 -8.13 2.83
CA THR A 117 -17.60 -8.20 4.03
C THR A 117 -16.87 -7.94 5.36
N ASN A 118 -15.54 -7.94 5.38
CA ASN A 118 -14.70 -7.73 6.56
C ASN A 118 -14.13 -6.29 6.73
N SER A 119 -14.74 -5.31 6.06
CA SER A 119 -14.27 -3.92 6.07
C SER A 119 -14.19 -3.31 7.49
N SER A 120 -15.09 -3.67 8.42
CA SER A 120 -15.05 -3.16 9.79
C SER A 120 -13.83 -3.65 10.60
N GLN A 121 -13.49 -4.94 10.52
CA GLN A 121 -12.31 -5.46 11.23
C GLN A 121 -11.02 -4.88 10.63
N ARG A 122 -10.97 -4.77 9.30
CA ARG A 122 -9.88 -4.13 8.57
C ARG A 122 -9.69 -2.68 9.00
N LEU A 123 -10.76 -1.89 9.10
CA LEU A 123 -10.69 -0.51 9.58
C LEU A 123 -10.18 -0.42 11.02
N ARG A 124 -10.56 -1.34 11.91
CA ARG A 124 -10.01 -1.38 13.29
C ARG A 124 -8.49 -1.55 13.31
N VAL A 125 -7.95 -2.46 12.49
CA VAL A 125 -6.49 -2.64 12.39
C VAL A 125 -5.82 -1.38 11.82
N ILE A 126 -6.41 -0.78 10.79
CA ILE A 126 -5.87 0.40 10.12
C ILE A 126 -5.98 1.67 10.99
N ALA A 127 -6.92 1.70 11.93
CA ALA A 127 -7.08 2.80 12.87
C ALA A 127 -6.03 2.82 13.99
N GLY A 128 -5.31 1.72 14.21
CA GLY A 128 -4.30 1.62 15.26
C GLY A 128 -3.11 2.58 15.06
N ASP A 129 -2.26 2.70 16.08
CA ASP A 129 -1.15 3.68 16.13
C ASP A 129 -0.17 3.54 14.97
N ALA A 130 0.05 2.31 14.51
CA ALA A 130 0.89 1.99 13.36
C ALA A 130 0.14 1.97 12.01
N GLY A 131 -1.12 2.40 12.01
CA GLY A 131 -2.05 2.35 10.89
C GLY A 131 -2.03 3.61 10.01
N CYS A 132 -3.16 3.98 9.41
CA CYS A 132 -3.20 5.08 8.43
C CYS A 132 -2.84 6.45 9.02
N HIS A 133 -3.08 6.65 10.31
CA HIS A 133 -2.85 7.93 10.98
C HIS A 133 -1.37 8.24 11.26
N ALA A 134 -0.49 7.24 11.29
CA ALA A 134 0.96 7.44 11.34
C ALA A 134 1.53 8.11 10.07
N CYS A 135 0.78 8.16 8.97
CA CYS A 135 1.25 8.80 7.74
C CYS A 135 1.25 10.33 7.86
N HIS A 136 2.41 10.95 7.60
CA HIS A 136 2.57 12.41 7.58
C HIS A 136 2.54 13.03 6.17
N THR A 137 2.05 12.30 5.17
CA THR A 137 1.79 12.85 3.82
C THR A 137 3.05 13.43 3.14
N HIS A 138 4.23 12.82 3.33
CA HIS A 138 5.48 13.26 2.67
C HIS A 138 5.50 13.03 1.14
N MET A 139 4.50 12.33 0.58
CA MET A 139 4.32 12.07 -0.86
C MET A 139 5.42 11.24 -1.55
N SER A 140 6.53 10.90 -0.89
CA SER A 140 7.65 10.15 -1.48
C SER A 140 7.23 8.78 -2.04
N CYS A 141 6.25 8.12 -1.43
CA CYS A 141 5.70 6.85 -1.89
C CYS A 141 4.93 6.99 -3.22
N THR A 142 4.20 8.07 -3.40
CA THR A 142 3.50 8.41 -4.65
C THR A 142 4.50 8.81 -5.73
N GLU A 143 5.45 9.69 -5.41
CA GLU A 143 6.47 10.17 -6.36
C GLU A 143 7.35 9.05 -6.91
N ARG A 144 7.65 8.03 -6.10
CA ARG A 144 8.57 6.94 -6.46
C ARG A 144 7.88 5.71 -7.02
N CYS A 145 6.55 5.63 -7.00
CA CYS A 145 5.84 4.45 -7.46
C CYS A 145 6.06 4.19 -8.96
N PRO A 146 6.64 3.06 -9.37
CA PRO A 146 6.90 2.76 -10.79
C PRO A 146 5.64 2.45 -11.60
N LYS A 147 4.51 2.25 -10.92
CA LYS A 147 3.19 2.00 -11.50
C LYS A 147 2.30 3.25 -11.48
N HIS A 148 2.82 4.39 -11.04
CA HIS A 148 2.08 5.65 -10.92
C HIS A 148 0.83 5.58 -10.02
N ILE A 149 0.79 4.61 -9.11
CA ILE A 149 -0.21 4.54 -8.04
C ILE A 149 0.09 5.64 -7.03
N SER A 150 -0.95 6.20 -6.41
CA SER A 150 -0.82 7.13 -5.29
C SER A 150 -1.21 6.47 -3.96
N PRO A 151 -0.27 5.79 -3.27
CA PRO A 151 -0.52 5.30 -1.92
C PRO A 151 -0.98 6.41 -0.98
N THR A 152 -0.52 7.65 -1.16
CA THR A 152 -0.95 8.77 -0.31
C THR A 152 -2.43 9.07 -0.46
N ALA A 153 -2.99 8.97 -1.68
CA ALA A 153 -4.43 9.13 -1.91
C ALA A 153 -5.23 7.98 -1.25
N SER A 154 -4.75 6.74 -1.38
CA SER A 154 -5.34 5.58 -0.71
C SER A 154 -5.34 5.72 0.82
N ILE A 155 -4.22 6.18 1.40
CA ILE A 155 -4.09 6.43 2.84
C ILE A 155 -5.03 7.57 3.28
N ALA A 156 -5.18 8.63 2.49
CA ALA A 156 -6.14 9.70 2.78
C ALA A 156 -7.60 9.20 2.69
N GLY A 157 -7.89 8.26 1.80
CA GLY A 157 -9.17 7.53 1.77
C GLY A 157 -9.41 6.76 3.06
N LEU A 158 -8.42 5.98 3.51
CA LEU A 158 -8.49 5.24 4.77
C LEU A 158 -8.67 6.14 5.97
N LYS A 159 -7.93 7.25 6.08
CA LYS A 159 -8.11 8.22 7.18
C LYS A 159 -9.56 8.72 7.24
N ARG A 160 -10.15 9.08 6.09
CA ARG A 160 -11.56 9.51 6.02
C ARG A 160 -12.53 8.39 6.41
N ALA A 161 -12.30 7.16 5.95
CA ALA A 161 -13.13 6.02 6.28
C ALA A 161 -13.07 5.67 7.78
N VAL A 162 -11.87 5.70 8.37
CA VAL A 162 -11.66 5.53 9.81
C VAL A 162 -12.37 6.63 10.59
N THR A 163 -12.17 7.91 10.25
CA THR A 163 -12.86 9.01 10.92
C THR A 163 -14.39 8.86 10.83
N LYS A 164 -14.93 8.51 9.66
CA LYS A 164 -16.36 8.28 9.49
C LYS A 164 -16.86 7.14 10.40
N ALA A 165 -16.17 6.01 10.40
CA ALA A 165 -16.55 4.86 11.24
C ALA A 165 -16.50 5.19 12.74
N ALA A 166 -15.55 6.03 13.18
CA ALA A 166 -15.42 6.45 14.57
C ALA A 166 -16.59 7.36 14.99
N LEU A 167 -16.96 8.32 14.13
CA LEU A 167 -18.12 9.18 14.36
C LEU A 167 -19.45 8.41 14.37
N GLU A 168 -19.53 7.30 13.64
CA GLU A 168 -20.70 6.40 13.61
C GLU A 168 -20.72 5.38 14.77
N GLY A 169 -19.71 5.35 15.65
CA GLY A 169 -19.61 4.37 16.74
C GLY A 169 -19.35 2.94 16.28
N LYS A 170 -18.74 2.75 15.10
CA LYS A 170 -18.46 1.45 14.47
C LYS A 170 -17.00 1.00 14.60
N LEU A 171 -16.17 1.82 15.25
CA LEU A 171 -14.76 1.56 15.55
C LEU A 171 -14.56 1.22 17.01
#